data_AF-A0A661PCN8-F1
#
_entry.id   AF-A0A661PCN8-F1
#
_cell.length_a   1.000
_cell.length_b   1.000
_cell.length_c   1.000
_cell.angle_alpha   90.00
_cell.angle_beta   90.00
_cell.angle_gamma   90.00
#
_symmetry.space_group_name_H-M   'P 1'
#
loop_
_entity.id
_entity.type
_entity.pdbx_description
1 polymer ?
#
loop_
_entity_poly.entity_id
_entity_poly.type
_entity_poly.pdbx_seq_one_letter_code
_entity_poly.pdbx_strand_id
1 'polypeptide(L)'
;MTAVNLFEPLKEAIDASLYSPADVTTGSVHVRGSINHKRVMSIIMLALLPCILMALWNSGYQANLTLNQMLAAGQIDVLPGLSDYTSICANLTKGLWIFLPMLIVVMVTQAFWIPLFASIRKKSITAG
;
A
#
# COMPACT_ATOMS: atom_id res chain seq x y z
N MET A 1 20.01 -25.98 -18.20
CA MET A 1 19.95 -24.55 -18.56
C MET A 1 18.61 -24.31 -19.23
N THR A 2 17.53 -24.34 -18.44
CA THR A 2 16.16 -24.13 -18.95
C THR A 2 15.97 -22.64 -19.21
N ALA A 3 15.36 -22.31 -20.35
CA ALA A 3 15.08 -20.94 -20.73
C ALA A 3 14.17 -20.31 -19.67
N VAL A 4 14.74 -19.39 -18.87
CA VAL A 4 13.96 -18.61 -17.90
C VAL A 4 12.99 -17.75 -18.71
N ASN A 5 11.73 -18.13 -18.69
CA ASN A 5 10.68 -17.36 -19.34
C ASN A 5 10.45 -16.09 -18.51
N LEU A 6 10.23 -14.93 -19.15
CA LEU A 6 9.99 -13.64 -18.47
C LEU A 6 8.88 -13.71 -17.39
N PHE A 7 7.97 -14.67 -17.53
CA PHE A 7 6.84 -14.88 -16.63
C PHE A 7 7.16 -15.71 -15.37
N GLU A 8 8.28 -16.43 -15.31
CA GLU A 8 8.70 -17.17 -14.10
C GLU A 8 8.96 -16.27 -12.89
N PRO A 9 9.75 -15.17 -12.99
CA PRO A 9 9.96 -14.27 -11.85
C PRO A 9 8.66 -13.59 -11.41
N LEU A 10 7.72 -13.32 -12.32
CA LEU A 10 6.42 -12.76 -11.96
C LEU A 10 5.59 -13.76 -11.14
N LYS A 11 5.62 -15.06 -11.50
CA LYS A 11 4.94 -16.12 -10.74
C LYS A 11 5.59 -16.32 -9.37
N GLU A 12 6.92 -16.37 -9.30
CA GLU A 12 7.64 -16.45 -8.02
C GLU A 12 7.38 -15.24 -7.11
N ALA A 13 7.28 -14.02 -7.66
CA ALA A 13 6.93 -12.83 -6.88
C ALA A 13 5.54 -12.94 -6.24
N ILE A 14 4.57 -13.44 -7.01
CA ILE A 14 3.18 -13.59 -6.56
C ILE A 14 3.11 -14.69 -5.49
N ASP A 15 3.75 -15.82 -5.72
CA ASP A 15 3.79 -16.93 -4.76
C ASP A 15 4.55 -16.56 -3.48
N ALA A 16 5.66 -15.81 -3.56
CA ALA A 16 6.38 -15.32 -2.37
C ALA A 16 5.59 -14.25 -1.59
N SER A 17 4.78 -13.44 -2.27
CA SER A 17 3.87 -12.50 -1.62
C SER A 17 2.80 -13.24 -0.81
N LEU A 18 2.11 -14.20 -1.42
CA LEU A 18 0.98 -14.92 -0.81
C LEU A 18 1.42 -16.02 0.17
N TYR A 19 2.51 -16.74 -0.11
CA TYR A 19 2.93 -17.93 0.64
C TYR A 19 4.23 -17.72 1.42
N SER A 20 4.31 -18.21 2.66
CA SER A 20 5.56 -18.17 3.43
C SER A 20 6.42 -19.37 3.06
N PRO A 21 7.71 -19.19 2.70
CA PRO A 21 8.61 -20.33 2.55
C PRO A 21 8.75 -21.04 3.90
N ALA A 22 8.68 -22.38 3.88
CA ALA A 22 8.89 -23.23 5.05
C ALA A 22 10.37 -23.59 5.26
N ASP A 23 11.28 -22.99 4.48
CA ASP A 23 12.70 -23.31 4.51
C ASP A 23 13.33 -22.92 5.85
N VAL A 24 13.89 -23.93 6.51
CA VAL A 24 14.67 -23.77 7.73
C VAL A 24 16.14 -23.74 7.39
N THR A 25 16.91 -22.86 8.05
CA THR A 25 18.36 -22.79 7.86
C THR A 25 19.03 -24.09 8.32
N THR A 26 19.60 -24.84 7.40
CA THR A 26 20.41 -26.04 7.67
C THR A 26 21.89 -25.69 7.59
N GLY A 27 22.70 -26.15 8.56
CA GLY A 27 24.16 -25.90 8.63
C GLY A 27 24.68 -25.23 9.91
N SER A 28 26.00 -25.15 10.05
CA SER A 28 26.70 -24.46 11.14
C SER A 28 26.82 -22.97 10.82
N VAL A 29 26.10 -22.13 11.57
CA VAL A 29 26.17 -20.67 11.46
C VAL A 29 26.62 -20.08 12.79
N HIS A 30 27.43 -19.02 12.74
CA HIS A 30 28.03 -18.41 13.93
C HIS A 30 26.98 -17.85 14.91
N VAL A 31 25.90 -17.25 14.39
CA VAL A 31 24.72 -16.81 15.16
C VAL A 31 23.47 -17.07 14.33
N ARG A 32 22.46 -17.73 14.94
CA ARG A 32 21.13 -17.91 14.33
C ARG A 32 20.23 -16.75 14.74
N GLY A 33 19.81 -15.93 13.78
CA GLY A 33 18.79 -14.90 14.00
C GLY A 33 17.39 -15.51 14.09
N SER A 34 16.57 -15.04 15.03
CA SER A 34 15.19 -15.51 15.21
C SER A 34 14.15 -14.67 14.46
N ILE A 35 14.55 -13.55 13.86
CA ILE A 35 13.65 -12.65 13.14
C ILE A 35 13.29 -13.25 11.78
N ASN A 36 11.98 -13.35 11.54
CA ASN A 36 11.40 -13.69 10.25
C ASN A 36 10.76 -12.42 9.67
N HIS A 37 11.34 -11.86 8.61
CA HIS A 37 10.91 -10.59 8.05
C HIS A 37 9.48 -10.61 7.51
N LYS A 38 8.98 -11.76 7.02
CA LYS A 38 7.59 -11.86 6.57
C LYS A 38 6.61 -11.59 7.72
N ARG A 39 6.93 -12.08 8.93
CA ARG A 39 6.14 -11.80 10.14
C ARG A 39 6.23 -10.33 10.53
N VAL A 40 7.43 -9.74 10.49
CA VAL A 40 7.64 -8.32 10.81
C VAL A 40 6.84 -7.45 9.85
N MET A 41 6.85 -7.76 8.55
CA MET A 41 6.11 -7.03 7.52
C MET A 41 4.59 -7.09 7.75
N SER A 42 4.04 -8.26 8.11
CA SER A 42 2.61 -8.39 8.43
C SER A 42 2.20 -7.58 9.67
N ILE A 43 3.05 -7.54 10.70
CA ILE A 43 2.78 -6.73 11.92
C ILE A 43 2.79 -5.24 11.59
N ILE A 44 3.74 -4.78 10.76
CA ILE A 44 3.79 -3.39 10.30
C ILE A 44 2.53 -3.03 9.50
N MET A 45 2.07 -3.92 8.62
CA MET A 45 0.85 -3.70 7.85
C MET A 45 -0.38 -3.57 8.76
N LEU A 46 -0.49 -4.38 9.82
CA LEU A 46 -1.56 -4.26 10.82
C LEU A 46 -1.47 -2.94 11.60
N ALA A 47 -0.25 -2.52 11.96
CA ALA A 47 -0.01 -1.26 12.67
C ALA A 47 -0.31 -0.01 11.82
N LEU A 48 -0.27 -0.12 10.49
CA LEU A 48 -0.60 0.96 9.56
C LEU A 48 -2.11 1.22 9.44
N LEU A 49 -2.97 0.21 9.68
CA LEU A 49 -4.43 0.36 9.57
C LEU A 49 -5.01 1.55 10.37
N PRO A 50 -4.73 1.70 11.70
CA PRO A 50 -5.26 2.84 12.45
C PRO A 50 -4.72 4.19 11.95
N CYS A 51 -3.48 4.21 11.45
CA CYS A 51 -2.89 5.42 10.86
C CYS A 51 -3.62 5.83 9.58
N ILE A 52 -3.92 4.87 8.70
CA ILE A 52 -4.64 5.11 7.44
C ILE A 52 -6.06 5.61 7.72
N LEU A 53 -6.77 5.03 8.70
CA LEU A 53 -8.11 5.48 9.09
C LEU A 53 -8.11 6.94 9.58
N MET A 54 -7.13 7.30 10.43
CA MET A 54 -7.00 8.68 10.91
C MET A 54 -6.66 9.65 9.77
N ALA A 55 -5.77 9.25 8.85
CA ALA A 55 -5.40 10.06 7.69
C ALA A 55 -6.61 10.30 6.77
N LEU A 56 -7.39 9.26 6.46
CA LEU A 56 -8.61 9.36 5.64
C LEU A 56 -9.62 10.36 6.22
N TRP A 57 -9.88 10.28 7.53
CA TRP A 57 -10.79 11.20 8.19
C TRP A 57 -10.25 12.64 8.21
N ASN A 58 -8.96 12.82 8.55
CA ASN A 58 -8.37 14.15 8.66
C ASN A 58 -8.28 14.88 7.30
N SER A 59 -7.80 14.20 6.25
CA SER A 59 -7.71 14.79 4.91
C SER A 59 -9.10 15.11 4.32
N GLY A 60 -10.09 14.25 4.57
CA GLY A 60 -11.47 14.51 4.16
C GLY A 60 -12.12 15.69 4.89
N TYR A 61 -11.88 15.80 6.21
CA TYR A 61 -12.33 16.93 7.01
C TYR A 61 -11.75 18.25 6.51
N GLN A 62 -10.43 18.31 6.26
CA GLN A 62 -9.79 19.52 5.73
C GLN A 62 -10.32 19.89 4.35
N ALA A 63 -10.56 18.90 3.47
CA ALA A 63 -11.14 19.16 2.14
C ALA A 63 -12.54 19.79 2.22
N ASN A 64 -13.42 19.28 3.08
CA ASN A 64 -14.78 19.80 3.25
C ASN A 64 -14.79 21.15 3.99
N LEU A 65 -13.87 21.38 4.92
CA LEU A 65 -13.70 22.69 5.57
C LEU A 65 -13.32 23.78 4.55
N THR A 66 -12.36 23.49 3.67
CA THR A 66 -11.93 24.41 2.61
C THR A 66 -13.08 24.73 1.64
N LEU A 67 -13.89 23.73 1.26
CA LEU A 67 -15.06 23.97 0.40
C LEU A 67 -16.09 24.92 1.03
N ASN A 68 -16.32 24.81 2.34
CA ASN A 68 -17.21 25.74 3.07
C ASN A 68 -16.63 27.16 3.15
N GLN A 69 -15.31 27.29 3.33
CA GLN A 69 -14.64 28.59 3.31
C GLN A 69 -14.68 29.24 1.93
N MET A 70 -14.51 28.47 0.86
CA MET A 70 -14.59 28.97 -0.52
C MET A 70 -16.02 29.36 -0.93
N LEU A 71 -17.04 28.68 -0.40
CA LEU A 71 -18.45 29.09 -0.54
C LEU A 71 -18.69 30.44 0.16
N ALA A 72 -18.19 30.61 1.39
CA ALA A 72 -18.30 31.87 2.12
C ALA A 72 -17.55 33.03 1.45
N ALA A 73 -16.47 32.73 0.70
CA ALA A 73 -15.73 33.70 -0.10
C ALA A 73 -16.36 34.00 -1.48
N GLY A 74 -17.49 33.35 -1.83
CA GLY A 74 -18.17 33.53 -3.11
C GLY A 74 -17.43 32.96 -4.33
N GLN A 75 -16.50 32.03 -4.12
CA GLN A 75 -15.70 31.42 -5.20
C GLN A 75 -16.37 30.18 -5.82
N ILE A 76 -17.45 29.68 -5.22
CA ILE A 76 -18.17 28.47 -5.65
C ILE A 76 -19.67 28.70 -5.47
N ASP A 77 -20.47 28.48 -6.52
CA ASP A 77 -21.93 28.74 -6.51
C ASP A 77 -22.75 27.68 -5.75
N VAL A 78 -22.25 26.45 -5.64
CA VAL A 78 -22.95 25.33 -5.01
C VAL A 78 -21.96 24.34 -4.38
N LEU A 79 -22.26 23.91 -3.16
CA LEU A 79 -21.48 22.89 -2.47
C LEU A 79 -21.72 21.53 -3.17
N PRO A 80 -20.68 20.86 -3.70
CA PRO A 80 -20.87 19.60 -4.40
C PRO A 80 -21.24 18.48 -3.41
N GLY A 81 -22.53 18.10 -3.38
CA GLY A 81 -23.05 16.94 -2.64
C GLY A 81 -22.58 16.83 -1.19
N LEU A 82 -22.40 15.60 -0.71
CA LEU A 82 -22.00 15.13 0.64
C LEU A 82 -20.73 15.85 1.20
N SER A 83 -20.85 17.14 1.51
CA SER A 83 -19.75 18.06 1.86
C SER A 83 -19.95 18.70 3.24
N ASP A 84 -20.86 18.15 4.04
CA ASP A 84 -21.06 18.53 5.44
C ASP A 84 -19.85 18.13 6.28
N TYR A 85 -19.12 19.12 6.80
CA TYR A 85 -17.94 18.91 7.65
C TYR A 85 -18.26 18.22 8.97
N THR A 86 -19.52 18.28 9.42
CA THR A 86 -20.04 17.67 10.65
C THR A 86 -20.26 16.17 10.53
N SER A 87 -20.42 15.66 9.31
CA SER A 87 -20.73 14.26 9.06
C SER A 87 -19.45 13.44 8.87
N ILE A 88 -19.22 12.47 9.76
CA ILE A 88 -18.06 11.56 9.70
C ILE A 88 -18.05 10.78 8.38
N CYS A 89 -19.21 10.33 7.90
CA CYS A 89 -19.34 9.60 6.64
C CYS A 89 -19.00 10.45 5.40
N ALA A 90 -19.36 11.74 5.43
CA ALA A 90 -19.05 12.70 4.36
C ALA A 90 -17.55 12.95 4.24
N ASN A 91 -16.89 13.16 5.38
CA ASN A 91 -15.45 13.34 5.45
C ASN A 91 -14.71 12.07 5.02
N LEU A 92 -15.16 10.89 5.46
CA LEU A 92 -14.51 9.62 5.12
C LEU A 92 -14.62 9.31 3.62
N THR A 93 -15.78 9.54 3.01
CA THR A 93 -16.00 9.30 1.56
C THR A 93 -15.12 10.22 0.71
N LYS A 94 -14.99 11.49 1.10
CA LYS A 94 -14.11 12.47 0.42
C LYS A 94 -12.64 12.10 0.57
N GLY A 95 -12.21 11.71 1.78
CA GLY A 95 -10.87 11.22 2.05
C GLY A 95 -10.55 9.95 1.23
N LEU A 96 -11.51 9.03 1.13
CA LEU A 96 -11.35 7.80 0.35
C LEU A 96 -11.20 8.09 -1.15
N TRP A 97 -11.94 9.06 -1.68
CA TRP A 97 -11.79 9.49 -3.08
C TRP A 97 -10.40 10.05 -3.40
N ILE A 98 -9.77 10.73 -2.45
CA ILE A 98 -8.40 11.26 -2.61
C ILE A 98 -7.37 10.13 -2.45
N PHE A 99 -7.60 9.21 -1.51
CA PHE A 99 -6.68 8.13 -1.18
C PHE A 99 -6.66 6.99 -2.22
N LEU A 100 -7.82 6.60 -2.75
CA LEU A 100 -7.96 5.48 -3.69
C LEU A 100 -7.06 5.59 -4.95
N PRO A 101 -7.03 6.72 -5.70
CA PRO A 101 -6.18 6.83 -6.88
C PRO A 101 -4.69 6.77 -6.51
N MET A 102 -4.30 7.35 -5.38
CA MET A 102 -2.93 7.27 -4.87
C MET A 102 -2.53 5.81 -4.59
N LEU A 103 -3.40 5.06 -3.91
CA LEU A 103 -3.18 3.64 -3.61
C LEU A 103 -3.02 2.81 -4.89
N ILE A 104 -3.87 3.03 -5.89
CA ILE A 104 -3.80 2.32 -7.18
C ILE A 104 -2.45 2.58 -7.86
N VAL A 105 -2.01 3.84 -7.95
CA VAL A 105 -0.73 4.19 -8.58
C VAL A 105 0.44 3.51 -7.88
N VAL A 106 0.46 3.50 -6.54
CA VAL A 106 1.53 2.86 -5.76
C VAL A 106 1.55 1.35 -6.00
N MET A 107 0.40 0.69 -5.94
CA MET A 107 0.28 -0.76 -6.14
C MET A 107 0.71 -1.19 -7.55
N VAL A 108 0.29 -0.45 -8.57
CA VAL A 108 0.68 -0.72 -9.98
C VAL A 108 2.18 -0.50 -10.18
N THR A 109 2.72 0.60 -9.64
CA THR A 109 4.15 0.91 -9.73
C THR A 109 4.98 -0.18 -9.06
N GLN A 110 4.59 -0.60 -7.86
CA GLN A 110 5.27 -1.68 -7.14
C GLN A 110 5.23 -3.00 -7.92
N ALA A 111 4.04 -3.39 -8.40
CA ALA A 111 3.86 -4.64 -9.15
C ALA A 111 4.62 -4.67 -10.47
N PHE A 112 4.89 -3.52 -11.08
CA PHE A 112 5.63 -3.42 -12.34
C PHE A 112 7.15 -3.46 -12.12
N TRP A 113 7.68 -2.62 -11.22
CA TRP A 113 9.14 -2.44 -11.10
C TRP A 113 9.85 -3.58 -10.37
N ILE A 114 9.22 -4.20 -9.37
CA ILE A 114 9.82 -5.31 -8.61
C ILE A 114 10.19 -6.50 -9.51
N PRO A 115 9.26 -7.10 -10.27
CA PRO A 115 9.59 -8.25 -11.11
C PRO A 115 10.55 -7.87 -12.25
N LEU A 116 10.47 -6.64 -12.77
CA LEU A 116 11.38 -6.16 -13.80
C LEU A 116 12.84 -6.18 -13.33
N PHE A 117 13.13 -5.59 -12.17
CA PHE A 117 14.50 -5.55 -11.64
C PHE A 117 15.00 -6.91 -11.17
N ALA A 118 14.12 -7.77 -10.66
CA ALA A 118 14.47 -9.14 -10.31
C ALA A 118 14.88 -9.96 -11.53
N SER A 119 14.13 -9.84 -12.64
CA SER A 119 14.45 -10.49 -13.90
C SER A 119 15.78 -10.03 -14.47
N ILE A 120 16.10 -8.72 -14.39
CA ILE A 120 17.38 -8.17 -14.87
C ILE A 120 18.55 -8.71 -14.03
N ARG A 121 18.38 -8.80 -12.70
CA ARG A 121 19.45 -9.21 -11.78
C ARG A 121 19.59 -10.72 -11.61
N LYS A 122 18.70 -11.53 -12.22
CA LYS A 122 18.62 -12.99 -12.07
C LYS A 122 18.68 -13.42 -10.59
N LYS A 123 18.05 -12.64 -9.70
CA LYS A 123 17.91 -12.99 -8.29
C LYS A 123 16.50 -13.50 -8.06
N SER A 124 16.38 -14.61 -7.32
CA SER A 124 15.09 -15.10 -6.84
C SER A 124 14.40 -14.00 -6.04
N ILE A 125 13.08 -13.89 -6.23
CA ILE A 125 12.27 -12.93 -5.48
C ILE A 125 11.94 -13.58 -4.16
N THR A 126 12.93 -13.59 -3.28
CA THR A 126 12.73 -13.95 -1.88
C THR A 126 12.30 -12.68 -1.18
N ALA A 127 11.14 -12.71 -0.52
CA ALA A 127 10.78 -11.69 0.46
C ALA A 127 11.87 -11.72 1.52
N GLY A 128 12.74 -10.71 1.49
CA GLY A 128 13.73 -10.45 2.52
C GLY A 128 13.05 -10.39 3.86
#